data_AF-A0A6B2V0L5-F1
#
_entry.id   AF-A0A6B2V0L5-F1
#
_cell.length_a   1.000
_cell.length_b   1.000
_cell.length_c   1.000
_cell.angle_alpha   90.00
_cell.angle_beta   90.00
_cell.angle_gamma   90.00
#
_symmetry.space_group_name_H-M   'P 1'
#
loop_
_entity.id
_entity.type
_entity.pdbx_description
1 polymer ?
#
loop_
_entity_poly.entity_id
_entity_poly.type
_entity_poly.pdbx_seq_one_letter_code
_entity_poly.pdbx_strand_id
1 'polypeptide(L)' 'MPDQQPQRTVLERFPAGGPRGSWPADEYAARQQAQGQPARVVMDLRTDSFLVITDQPTQS' A
#
# COMPACT_ATOMS: atom_id res chain seq x y z
N MET A 1 -15.20 -6.08 22.79
CA MET A 1 -15.39 -5.51 21.44
C MET A 1 -14.54 -6.37 20.51
N PRO A 2 -15.05 -6.93 19.41
CA PRO A 2 -14.18 -7.71 18.54
C PRO A 2 -13.18 -6.74 17.89
N ASP A 3 -11.89 -6.99 18.10
CA ASP A 3 -10.81 -6.25 17.47
C ASP A 3 -10.93 -6.46 15.95
N GLN A 4 -11.50 -5.49 15.24
CA GLN A 4 -11.48 -5.47 13.78
C GLN A 4 -10.03 -5.26 13.34
N GLN A 5 -9.30 -6.37 13.20
CA GLN A 5 -7.96 -6.32 12.63
C GLN A 5 -8.11 -5.85 11.18
N PRO A 6 -7.47 -4.75 10.78
CA PRO A 6 -7.56 -4.26 9.41
C PRO A 6 -6.98 -5.33 8.46
N GLN A 7 -7.79 -5.75 7.49
CA GLN A 7 -7.34 -6.67 6.45
C GLN A 7 -6.52 -5.87 5.43
N ARG A 8 -5.24 -6.22 5.31
CA ARG A 8 -4.32 -5.59 4.37
C ARG A 8 -4.45 -6.23 3.00
N THR A 9 -4.82 -5.42 2.02
CA THR A 9 -4.89 -5.83 0.61
C THR A 9 -3.84 -5.09 -0.18
N VAL A 10 -3.05 -5.82 -0.98
CA VAL A 10 -2.08 -5.20 -1.91
C VAL A 10 -2.85 -4.67 -3.11
N LEU A 11 -2.77 -3.37 -3.36
CA LEU A 11 -3.36 -2.71 -4.52
C LEU A 11 -2.46 -2.80 -5.74
N GLU A 12 -1.17 -2.49 -5.57
CA GLU A 12 -0.19 -2.40 -6.67
C GLU A 12 1.23 -2.67 -6.17
N ARG A 13 2.13 -3.11 -7.06
CA ARG A 13 3.54 -3.39 -6.76
C ARG A 13 4.48 -2.63 -7.68
N PHE A 14 5.50 -2.01 -7.11
CA PHE A 14 6.51 -1.23 -7.81
C PHE A 14 7.92 -1.78 -7.53
N PRO A 15 8.80 -1.92 -8.53
CA PRO A 15 10.17 -2.37 -8.30
C PRO A 15 10.98 -1.31 -7.55
N ALA A 16 11.76 -1.71 -6.54
CA ALA A 16 12.56 -0.77 -5.76
C ALA A 16 13.79 -0.26 -6.51
N GLY A 17 14.31 -1.04 -7.46
CA GLY A 17 15.48 -0.72 -8.27
C GLY A 17 15.28 0.31 -9.39
N GLY A 18 14.12 0.97 -9.49
CA GLY A 18 13.85 1.98 -10.52
C GLY A 18 14.61 3.30 -10.28
N PRO A 19 14.86 4.12 -11.32
CA PRO A 19 15.61 5.38 -11.20
C PRO A 19 14.96 6.43 -10.28
N ARG A 20 13.69 6.22 -9.89
CA ARG A 20 12.92 7.12 -9.03
C ARG A 20 12.66 6.55 -7.62
N GLY A 21 13.24 5.40 -7.27
CA GLY A 21 13.04 4.77 -5.96
C GLY A 21 11.56 4.52 -5.65
N SER A 22 11.11 4.91 -4.46
CA SER A 22 9.72 4.73 -3.98
C SER A 22 8.70 5.68 -4.61
N TRP A 23 9.14 6.72 -5.32
CA TRP A 23 8.26 7.81 -5.77
C TRP A 23 7.01 7.34 -6.55
N PRO A 24 7.08 6.36 -7.48
CA PRO A 24 5.89 5.84 -8.14
C PRO A 24 4.86 5.22 -7.17
N ALA A 25 5.34 4.53 -6.14
CA ALA A 25 4.49 3.94 -5.11
C ALA A 25 3.87 5.03 -4.23
N ASP A 26 4.64 6.07 -3.88
CA ASP A 26 4.18 7.20 -3.09
C ASP A 26 3.09 8.01 -3.83
N GLU A 27 3.28 8.29 -5.12
CA GLU A 27 2.26 8.95 -5.96
C GLU A 27 0.99 8.12 -6.06
N TYR A 28 1.11 6.81 -6.28
CA TYR A 28 -0.05 5.93 -6.36
C TYR A 28 -0.79 5.91 -5.02
N ALA A 29 -0.08 5.75 -3.89
CA ALA A 29 -0.70 5.80 -2.56
C ALA A 29 -1.41 7.14 -2.30
N ALA A 30 -0.79 8.27 -2.65
CA ALA A 30 -1.40 9.60 -2.52
C ALA A 30 -2.67 9.74 -3.37
N ARG A 31 -2.69 9.19 -4.59
CA ARG A 31 -3.89 9.15 -5.45
C ARG A 31 -5.01 8.34 -4.84
N GLN A 32 -4.71 7.16 -4.28
CA GLN A 32 -5.71 6.33 -3.60
C GLN A 32 -6.28 7.06 -2.37
N GLN A 33 -5.43 7.72 -1.58
CA GLN A 33 -5.86 8.54 -0.44
C GLN A 33 -6.77 9.70 -0.87
N ALA A 34 -6.45 10.38 -1.97
CA ALA A 34 -7.30 11.43 -2.53
C ALA A 34 -8.67 10.93 -3.01
N GLN A 35 -8.77 9.63 -3.34
CA GLN A 35 -10.03 8.96 -3.68
C GLN A 35 -10.78 8.40 -2.43
N GLY A 36 -10.24 8.61 -1.23
CA GLY A 36 -10.81 8.12 0.02
C GLY A 36 -10.45 6.67 0.36
N GLN A 37 -9.53 6.04 -0.38
CA GLN A 37 -8.97 4.75 0.01
C GLN A 37 -7.73 4.93 0.89
N PRO A 38 -7.71 4.39 2.12
CA PRO A 38 -6.55 4.48 2.99
C PRO A 38 -5.44 3.57 2.44
N ALA A 39 -4.56 4.14 1.61
CA ALA A 39 -3.44 3.43 1.00
C ALA A 39 -2.10 3.88 1.59
N ARG A 40 -1.15 2.95 1.72
CA ARG A 40 0.19 3.21 2.26
C ARG A 40 1.23 2.36 1.52
N VAL A 41 2.44 2.89 1.42
CA VAL A 41 3.58 2.19 0.84
C VAL A 41 4.27 1.35 1.92
N VAL A 42 4.61 0.11 1.58
CA VAL A 42 5.41 -0.80 2.40
C VAL A 42 6.51 -1.40 1.54
N MET A 43 7.73 -1.47 2.05
CA MET A 43 8.84 -2.13 1.36
C MET A 43 8.82 -3.64 1.66
N ASP A 44 8.68 -4.45 0.61
CA ASP A 44 8.92 -5.89 0.65
C ASP A 44 10.40 -6.17 0.38
N LEU A 45 11.12 -6.47 1.46
CA LEU A 45 12.54 -6.80 1.42
C LEU A 45 12.84 -8.13 0.72
N ARG A 46 11.87 -9.06 0.64
CA ARG A 46 12.08 -10.37 0.04
C ARG A 46 12.11 -10.28 -1.48
N THR A 47 11.32 -9.38 -2.05
CA THR A 47 11.24 -9.18 -3.51
C THR A 47 11.82 -7.85 -3.97
N ASP A 48 12.44 -7.09 -3.07
CA ASP A 48 12.99 -5.74 -3.33
C ASP A 48 11.98 -4.86 -4.09
N SER A 49 10.78 -4.74 -3.52
CA SER A 49 9.65 -4.06 -4.15
C SER A 49 8.90 -3.19 -3.16
N PHE A 50 8.40 -2.05 -3.62
CA PHE A 50 7.42 -1.24 -2.89
C PHE A 50 6.02 -1.76 -3.19
N LEU A 51 5.29 -2.14 -2.16
CA LEU A 51 3.89 -2.55 -2.23
C LEU A 51 3.02 -1.40 -1.75
N VAL A 52 2.02 -1.02 -2.54
CA VAL A 52 0.95 -0.16 -2.05
C VAL A 52 -0.14 -1.06 -1.49
N ILE A 53 -0.41 -0.92 -0.20
CA ILE A 53 -1.45 -1.68 0.48
C ILE A 53 -2.55 -0.75 0.96
N THR A 54 -3.77 -1.29 1.09
CA THR A 54 -4.87 -0.63 1.79
C THR A 54 -5.28 -1.44 3.01
N ASP A 55 -5.59 -0.73 4.09
CA ASP A 55 -6.19 -1.31 5.29
C ASP A 55 -7.72 -1.23 5.13
N GLN A 56 -8.35 -2.33 4.72
CA GLN A 56 -9.81 -2.39 4.73
C GLN A 56 -10.29 -2.74 6.13
N PRO A 57 -11.25 -1.97 6.70
CA PRO A 57 -11.92 -2.42 7.90
C PRO A 57 -12.62 -3.72 7.54
N THR A 58 -12.22 -4.81 8.19
CA THR A 58 -12.84 -6.13 8.02
C THR A 58 -14.28 -6.01 8.50
N GLN A 59 -15.21 -5.76 7.59
CA GLN A 59 -16.62 -5.57 7.91
C GLN A 59 -17.21 -6.93 8.30
N SER A 60 -17.66 -6.99 9.55
CA SER A 60 -18.23 -8.16 10.23
C SER A 60 -19.50 -8.69 9.58
#